data_AF-A0A943KX88-F1
#
_entry.id   AF-A0A943KX88-F1
#
_cell.length_a   1.000
_cell.length_b   1.000
_cell.length_c   1.000
_cell.angle_alpha   90.00
_cell.angle_beta   90.00
_cell.angle_gamma   90.00
#
_symmetry.space_group_name_H-M   'P 1'
#
loop_
_entity.id
_entity.type
_entity.pdbx_description
1 polymer ?
#
loop_
_entity_poly.entity_id
_entity_poly.type
_entity_poly.pdbx_seq_one_letter_code
_entity_poly.pdbx_strand_id
1 'polypeptide(L)'
;MNKKISLSIISLLLLVVILLFAFPGNKTYKDPYGNIYKYKLTVTGTMPNAKAETKFVILSNEANLTFDDVANSFLSSNSNDHLDIYLVTVK
;
A
#
# COMPACT_ATOMS: atom_id res chain seq x y z
N MET A 1 -37.88 23.12 24.78
CA MET A 1 -36.75 22.63 23.97
C MET A 1 -37.14 22.69 22.50
N ASN A 2 -36.54 23.60 21.73
CA ASN A 2 -36.94 23.90 20.34
C ASN A 2 -36.57 22.74 19.41
N LYS A 3 -37.56 21.97 18.91
CA LYS A 3 -37.36 20.77 18.06
C LYS A 3 -36.44 21.00 16.85
N LYS A 4 -36.34 22.24 16.36
CA LYS A 4 -35.44 22.64 15.26
C LYS A 4 -33.94 22.57 15.64
N ILE A 5 -33.60 22.89 16.89
CA ILE A 5 -32.23 22.88 17.40
C ILE A 5 -31.76 21.43 17.57
N SER A 6 -32.62 20.51 18.05
CA SER A 6 -32.22 19.11 18.22
C SER A 6 -31.99 18.40 16.87
N LEU A 7 -32.82 18.67 15.86
CA LEU A 7 -32.65 18.05 14.53
C LEU A 7 -31.36 18.51 13.83
N SER A 8 -31.02 19.80 13.96
CA SER A 8 -29.80 20.38 13.39
C SER A 8 -28.54 19.79 14.04
N ILE A 9 -28.55 19.60 15.36
CA ILE A 9 -27.42 19.00 16.09
C ILE A 9 -27.23 17.53 15.70
N ILE A 10 -28.34 16.77 15.57
CA ILE A 10 -28.29 15.36 15.15
C ILE A 10 -27.74 15.23 13.72
N SER A 11 -28.18 16.09 12.81
CA SER A 11 -27.69 16.10 11.42
C SER A 11 -26.21 16.45 11.32
N LEU A 12 -25.73 17.40 12.13
CA LEU A 12 -24.31 17.77 12.19
C LEU A 12 -23.46 16.63 12.77
N LEU A 13 -23.94 15.96 13.82
CA LEU A 13 -23.26 14.79 14.38
C LEU A 13 -23.11 13.67 13.35
N LEU A 14 -24.18 13.40 12.60
CA LEU A 14 -24.17 12.37 11.56
C LEU A 14 -23.13 12.68 10.47
N LEU A 15 -23.03 13.94 10.04
CA LEU A 15 -22.04 14.40 9.07
C LEU A 15 -20.60 14.21 9.58
N VAL A 16 -20.35 14.55 10.85
CA VAL A 16 -19.02 14.39 11.48
C VAL A 16 -18.65 12.92 11.57
N VAL A 17 -19.59 12.05 11.91
CA VAL A 17 -19.37 10.60 11.96
C VAL A 17 -19.03 10.04 10.57
N ILE A 18 -19.75 10.45 9.52
CA ILE A 18 -19.45 10.05 8.14
C ILE A 18 -18.03 10.49 7.73
N LEU A 19 -17.64 11.73 8.05
CA LEU A 19 -16.30 12.25 7.75
C LEU A 19 -15.19 11.46 8.44
N LEU A 20 -15.41 11.01 9.69
CA LEU A 20 -14.43 10.20 10.42
C LEU A 20 -14.22 8.80 9.79
N PHE A 21 -15.27 8.20 9.22
CA PHE A 21 -15.16 6.90 8.56
C PHE A 21 -14.71 6.99 7.09
N ALA A 22 -14.88 8.13 6.43
CA ALA A 22 -14.51 8.33 5.02
C ALA A 22 -13.00 8.51 4.79
N PHE A 23 -12.25 8.91 5.82
CA PHE A 23 -10.80 9.12 5.74
C PHE A 23 -10.05 8.15 6.67
N PRO A 24 -9.97 6.85 6.33
CA PRO A 24 -9.05 5.95 7.03
C PRO A 24 -7.65 6.54 6.88
N GLY A 25 -6.96 6.80 8.01
CA GLY A 25 -5.63 7.40 7.99
C GLY A 25 -4.71 6.68 7.01
N ASN A 26 -4.10 7.42 6.08
CA ASN A 26 -3.18 6.86 5.11
C ASN A 26 -1.96 6.29 5.84
N LYS A 27 -1.91 4.97 6.01
CA LYS A 27 -0.72 4.30 6.54
C LYS A 27 0.41 4.48 5.53
N THR A 28 1.53 5.02 6.00
CA THR A 28 2.75 5.15 5.22
C THR A 28 3.83 4.25 5.80
N TYR A 29 4.77 3.86 4.96
CA TYR A 29 5.86 2.96 5.31
C TYR A 29 7.19 3.65 5.02
N LYS A 30 8.11 3.62 5.98
CA LYS A 30 9.42 4.26 5.87
C LYS A 30 10.50 3.20 5.71
N ASP A 31 11.39 3.37 4.75
CA ASP A 31 12.59 2.54 4.63
C ASP A 31 13.67 2.98 5.64
N PRO A 32 14.81 2.26 5.78
CA PRO A 32 15.89 2.65 6.68
C PRO A 32 16.60 3.97 6.33
N TYR A 33 16.51 4.43 5.07
CA TYR A 33 17.11 5.67 4.58
C TYR A 33 16.20 6.88 4.77
N GLY A 34 14.94 6.62 5.02
CA GLY A 34 13.91 7.57 5.35
C GLY A 34 12.96 7.94 4.22
N ASN A 35 12.99 7.20 3.11
CA ASN A 35 12.03 7.34 2.02
C ASN A 35 10.65 6.82 2.46
N ILE A 36 9.60 7.48 1.99
CA ILE A 36 8.21 7.20 2.39
C ILE A 36 7.45 6.58 1.22
N TYR A 37 6.82 5.45 1.49
CA TYR A 37 6.02 4.68 0.54
C TYR A 37 4.57 4.55 1.00
N LYS A 38 3.65 4.46 0.04
CA LYS A 38 2.20 4.31 0.30
C LYS A 38 1.81 2.89 0.69
N TYR A 39 2.50 1.89 0.17
CA TYR A 39 2.11 0.49 0.29
C TYR A 39 3.26 -0.38 0.78
N LYS A 40 2.90 -1.42 1.55
CA LYS A 40 3.76 -2.57 1.85
C LYS A 40 3.12 -3.79 1.23
N LEU A 41 3.67 -4.27 0.13
CA LEU A 41 3.12 -5.37 -0.64
C LEU A 41 3.86 -6.66 -0.30
N THR A 42 3.13 -7.77 -0.32
CA THR A 42 3.71 -9.12 -0.30
C THR A 42 3.31 -9.79 -1.61
N VAL A 43 4.27 -9.91 -2.52
CA VAL A 43 4.06 -10.60 -3.79
C VAL A 43 4.74 -11.96 -3.73
N THR A 44 4.10 -12.96 -4.31
CA THR A 44 4.51 -14.35 -4.19
C THR A 44 4.41 -15.00 -5.56
N GLY A 45 5.40 -15.80 -5.93
CA GLY A 45 5.46 -16.47 -7.21
C GLY A 45 6.65 -17.43 -7.29
N THR A 46 6.75 -18.17 -8.39
CA THR A 46 7.79 -19.18 -8.57
C THR A 46 8.66 -18.78 -9.75
N MET A 47 9.96 -18.57 -9.52
CA MET A 47 10.89 -18.26 -10.61
C MET A 47 11.02 -19.43 -11.59
N PRO A 48 11.36 -19.16 -12.87
CA PRO A 48 11.70 -20.22 -13.80
C PRO A 48 12.78 -21.15 -13.23
N ASN A 49 12.53 -22.46 -13.27
CA ASN A 49 13.42 -23.51 -12.74
C ASN A 49 13.56 -23.54 -11.21
N ALA A 50 12.78 -22.75 -10.46
CA ALA A 50 12.75 -22.87 -9.01
C ALA A 50 11.85 -24.02 -8.56
N LYS A 51 12.33 -24.82 -7.59
CA LYS A 51 11.56 -25.91 -6.97
C LYS A 51 10.55 -25.40 -5.93
N ALA A 52 10.77 -24.20 -5.40
CA ALA A 52 9.98 -23.62 -4.33
C ALA A 52 9.52 -22.21 -4.70
N GLU A 53 8.40 -21.83 -4.11
CA GLU A 53 7.82 -20.50 -4.23
C GLU A 53 8.69 -19.47 -3.50
N THR A 54 8.84 -18.29 -4.09
CA THR A 54 9.54 -17.14 -3.53
C THR A 54 8.53 -16.08 -3.12
N LYS A 55 8.79 -15.44 -1.98
CA LYS A 55 7.97 -14.35 -1.47
C LYS A 55 8.80 -13.09 -1.29
N PHE A 56 8.41 -12.03 -1.98
CA PHE A 56 8.97 -10.69 -1.81
C PHE A 56 8.05 -9.84 -0.94
N VAL A 57 8.63 -9.19 0.07
CA VAL A 57 7.97 -8.10 0.80
C VAL A 57 8.65 -6.80 0.39
N ILE A 58 7.89 -5.89 -0.22
CA ILE A 58 8.39 -4.63 -0.76
C ILE A 58 7.62 -3.43 -0.24
N LEU A 59 8.25 -2.26 -0.27
CA LEU A 59 7.58 -0.97 -0.14
C LEU A 59 7.46 -0.35 -1.53
N SER A 60 6.29 0.20 -1.85
CA SER A 60 6.00 0.78 -3.16
C SER A 60 5.00 1.94 -3.08
N ASN A 61 5.01 2.80 -4.08
CA ASN A 61 3.99 3.81 -4.31
C ASN A 61 2.88 3.34 -5.26
N GLU A 62 3.05 2.17 -5.87
CA GLU A 62 2.09 1.47 -6.71
C GLU A 62 1.43 0.33 -5.93
N ALA A 63 0.11 0.19 -6.04
CA ALA A 63 -0.65 -0.79 -5.25
C ALA A 63 -0.69 -2.19 -5.89
N ASN A 64 -0.53 -2.26 -7.21
CA ASN A 64 -0.85 -3.44 -8.02
C ASN A 64 0.39 -3.96 -8.75
N LEU A 65 1.46 -4.24 -8.01
CA LEU A 65 2.64 -4.89 -8.57
C LEU A 65 2.49 -6.41 -8.50
N THR A 66 2.83 -7.09 -9.59
CA THR A 66 2.86 -8.55 -9.63
C THR A 66 4.22 -9.09 -9.18
N PHE A 67 4.30 -10.40 -8.95
CA PHE A 67 5.59 -11.04 -8.66
C PHE A 67 6.59 -10.85 -9.81
N ASP A 68 6.13 -10.96 -11.06
CA ASP A 68 7.00 -10.85 -12.23
C ASP A 68 7.52 -9.41 -12.42
N ASP A 69 6.69 -8.39 -12.17
CA ASP A 69 7.14 -6.99 -12.21
C ASP A 69 8.29 -6.76 -11.21
N VAL A 70 8.11 -7.25 -9.98
CA VAL A 70 9.10 -7.11 -8.92
C VAL A 70 10.35 -7.93 -9.20
N ALA A 71 10.20 -9.16 -9.66
CA ALA A 71 11.33 -10.02 -10.00
C ALA A 71 12.14 -9.44 -11.17
N ASN A 72 11.47 -8.98 -12.23
CA ASN A 72 12.12 -8.35 -13.37
C ASN A 72 12.84 -7.06 -12.96
N SER A 73 12.26 -6.26 -12.07
CA SER A 73 12.93 -5.05 -11.57
C SER A 73 14.27 -5.32 -10.85
N PHE A 74 14.48 -6.51 -10.30
CA PHE A 74 15.74 -6.88 -9.64
C PHE A 74 16.69 -7.66 -10.55
N LEU A 75 16.16 -8.45 -11.48
CA LEU A 75 16.93 -9.41 -12.28
C LEU A 75 17.19 -8.95 -13.72
N SER A 76 16.36 -8.06 -14.24
CA SER A 76 16.51 -7.54 -15.60
C SER A 76 17.71 -6.59 -15.70
N SER A 77 18.39 -6.64 -16.84
CA SER A 77 19.42 -5.66 -17.21
C SER A 77 18.86 -4.50 -18.05
N ASN A 78 17.56 -4.50 -18.34
CA ASN A 78 16.90 -3.43 -19.06
C ASN A 78 16.45 -2.35 -18.07
N SER A 79 16.91 -1.10 -18.27
CA SER A 79 16.57 0.01 -17.39
C SER A 79 15.08 0.33 -17.36
N ASN A 80 14.32 -0.04 -18.40
CA ASN A 80 12.87 0.18 -18.44
C ASN A 80 12.10 -0.71 -17.46
N ASP A 81 12.71 -1.79 -16.97
CA ASP A 81 12.08 -2.72 -16.04
C ASP A 81 12.33 -2.30 -14.58
N HIS A 82 13.11 -1.24 -14.35
CA HIS A 82 13.44 -0.76 -13.02
C HIS A 82 12.25 -0.06 -12.37
N LEU A 83 11.88 -0.51 -11.16
CA LEU A 83 10.83 0.08 -10.35
C LEU A 83 11.42 0.82 -9.14
N ASP A 84 10.79 1.94 -8.76
CA ASP A 84 11.07 2.64 -7.50
C ASP A 84 10.42 1.91 -6.33
N ILE A 85 11.08 0.84 -5.90
CA ILE A 85 10.65 -0.04 -4.80
C ILE A 85 11.79 -0.29 -3.81
N TYR A 86 11.43 -0.51 -2.56
CA TYR A 86 12.37 -0.93 -1.52
C TYR A 86 12.12 -2.37 -1.10
N LEU A 87 13.14 -3.23 -1.22
CA LEU A 87 13.06 -4.62 -0.80
C LEU A 87 13.22 -4.75 0.72
N VAL A 88 12.18 -5.24 1.41
CA VAL A 88 12.20 -5.46 2.86
C VAL A 88 12.76 -6.84 3.19
N THR A 89 12.25 -7.90 2.55
CA THR A 89 12.72 -9.27 2.76
C THR A 89 12.32 -10.18 1.59
N VAL A 90 13.14 -11.20 1.36
CA VAL A 90 12.88 -12.33 0.47
C VAL A 90 12.78 -13.59 1.33
N LYS A 91 11.81 -14.47 1.06
CA LYS A 91 11.64 -15.76 1.72
C LYS A 91 11.38 -16.87 0.72
#